data_AF-G1KR52-F1
#
_entry.id   AF-G1KR52-F1
#
_cell.length_a   1.000
_cell.length_b   1.000
_cell.length_c   1.000
_cell.angle_alpha   90.00
_cell.angle_beta   90.00
_cell.angle_gamma   90.00
#
_symmetry.space_group_name_H-M   'P 1'
#
loop_
_entity.id
_entity.type
_entity.pdbx_description
1 polymer ?
#
loop_
_entity_poly.entity_id
_entity_poly.type
_entity_poly.pdbx_seq_one_letter_code
_entity_poly.pdbx_strand_id
1 'polypeptide(L)'
;VQKLTTLGVNKIIALGHSGFTVDKMIAQKVKGVDVVIGGHTNTFLYTGVPPSNDIPAGNYPFMVKSDDGREVPVVQAYAFGKYLGYLNVTFDDDGNVIKASGNPILLDSSIPEDPIVKAEVDKMKVELRNFSSKEIGKTIVYLNGTSQACRFQECNMGNLICDAVVNSNLRHPDDNQWNHVSMCIINGGGIRGPIDEQSNNGTITWEELLSVLPFGGTFDLLQIKGSTLKEAFEHSVYRHGLGTGELLQVSGIRVVYDLSRKPSNRVISLKVLCTECRVPVYVPIEMEKTYKVLLPSFLAGGGDGYYMLQGRSNNHSSGDLDVQVVSSYITKMGRVYPAVEGRVMFSTAIIFRGHLYQISSLFVLFFYLIH
;
A
#
# COMPACT_ATOMS: atom_id res chain seq x y z
N VAL A 1 -19.24 20.71 -15.44
CA VAL A 1 -20.68 20.45 -15.16
C VAL A 1 -21.56 21.58 -15.69
N GLN A 2 -21.49 22.81 -15.16
CA GLN A 2 -22.32 23.94 -15.64
C GLN A 2 -22.34 24.11 -17.17
N LYS A 3 -21.17 24.03 -17.84
CA LYS A 3 -21.10 24.08 -19.31
C LYS A 3 -21.97 23.01 -20.00
N LEU A 4 -21.99 21.77 -19.49
CA LEU A 4 -22.82 20.69 -20.04
C LEU A 4 -24.31 20.99 -19.81
N THR A 5 -24.67 21.48 -18.62
CA THR A 5 -26.04 21.89 -18.30
C THR A 5 -26.53 23.01 -19.24
N THR A 6 -25.69 24.01 -19.53
CA THR A 6 -26.02 25.08 -20.50
C THR A 6 -26.22 24.55 -21.92
N LEU A 7 -25.59 23.42 -22.27
CA LEU A 7 -25.76 22.75 -23.56
C LEU A 7 -26.98 21.80 -23.58
N GLY A 8 -27.81 21.80 -22.54
CA GLY A 8 -29.00 20.95 -22.44
C GLY A 8 -28.72 19.51 -22.00
N VAL A 9 -27.51 19.21 -21.53
CA VAL A 9 -27.20 17.87 -20.97
C VAL A 9 -27.66 17.81 -19.52
N ASN A 10 -28.61 16.91 -19.24
CA ASN A 10 -29.22 16.74 -17.93
C ASN A 10 -28.83 15.44 -17.19
N LYS A 11 -27.94 14.63 -17.77
CA LYS A 11 -27.39 13.40 -17.15
C LYS A 11 -25.87 13.46 -17.20
N ILE A 12 -25.22 13.55 -16.04
CA ILE A 12 -23.79 13.86 -15.94
C ILE A 12 -23.10 12.88 -14.99
N ILE A 13 -22.13 12.13 -15.55
CA ILE A 13 -21.25 11.22 -14.80
C ILE A 13 -19.91 11.91 -14.58
N ALA A 14 -19.46 11.96 -13.33
CA ALA A 14 -18.08 12.28 -12.99
C ALA A 14 -17.25 11.00 -12.95
N LEU A 15 -16.40 10.81 -13.96
CA LEU A 15 -15.44 9.70 -14.04
C LEU A 15 -14.05 10.23 -13.67
N GLY A 16 -13.38 9.62 -12.68
CA GLY A 16 -12.11 10.14 -12.18
C GLY A 16 -11.23 9.12 -11.45
N HIS A 17 -10.06 9.59 -11.00
CA HIS A 17 -9.03 8.77 -10.37
C HIS A 17 -8.37 9.52 -9.20
N SER A 18 -9.18 9.99 -8.23
CA SER A 18 -8.71 10.83 -7.11
C SER A 18 -8.91 10.19 -5.73
N GLY A 19 -9.42 8.96 -5.68
CA GLY A 19 -9.63 8.22 -4.45
C GLY A 19 -10.99 8.48 -3.82
N PHE A 20 -11.50 7.47 -3.10
CA PHE A 20 -12.87 7.42 -2.63
C PHE A 20 -13.28 8.60 -1.73
N THR A 21 -12.35 9.17 -0.96
CA THR A 21 -12.60 10.39 -0.19
C THR A 21 -12.92 11.59 -1.10
N VAL A 22 -12.16 11.77 -2.18
CA VAL A 22 -12.39 12.84 -3.16
C VAL A 22 -13.65 12.57 -3.97
N ASP A 23 -13.89 11.32 -4.33
CA ASP A 23 -15.10 10.92 -5.06
C ASP A 23 -16.38 11.30 -4.28
N LYS A 24 -16.39 11.05 -2.96
CA LYS A 24 -17.48 11.50 -2.07
C LYS A 24 -17.58 13.03 -2.00
N MET A 25 -16.46 13.76 -1.99
CA MET A 25 -16.50 15.22 -2.02
C MET A 25 -17.03 15.77 -3.35
N ILE A 26 -16.71 15.13 -4.47
CA ILE A 26 -17.24 15.49 -5.79
C ILE A 26 -18.76 15.29 -5.80
N ALA A 27 -19.23 14.12 -5.37
CA ALA A 27 -20.65 13.80 -5.25
C ALA A 27 -21.39 14.81 -4.35
N GLN A 28 -20.76 15.20 -3.24
CA GLN A 28 -21.36 16.13 -2.31
C GLN A 28 -21.45 17.57 -2.88
N LYS A 29 -20.35 18.09 -3.41
CA LYS A 29 -20.17 19.53 -3.64
C LYS A 29 -20.43 19.97 -5.08
N VAL A 30 -20.28 19.09 -6.07
CA VAL A 30 -20.36 19.48 -7.47
C VAL A 30 -21.81 19.34 -7.95
N LYS A 31 -22.56 20.44 -7.83
CA LYS A 31 -23.95 20.54 -8.29
C LYS A 31 -24.10 20.10 -9.74
N GLY A 32 -25.11 19.26 -10.01
CA GLY A 32 -25.41 18.70 -11.32
C GLY A 32 -24.62 17.44 -11.70
N VAL A 33 -23.78 16.89 -10.82
CA VAL A 33 -23.28 15.52 -10.98
C VAL A 33 -24.33 14.54 -10.48
N ASP A 34 -24.57 13.48 -11.25
CA ASP A 34 -25.58 12.47 -10.96
C ASP A 34 -24.98 11.13 -10.52
N VAL A 35 -23.80 10.79 -11.00
CA VAL A 35 -23.06 9.57 -10.63
C VAL A 35 -21.58 9.88 -10.55
N VAL A 36 -20.89 9.32 -9.55
CA VAL A 36 -19.42 9.37 -9.48
C VAL A 36 -18.84 7.97 -9.64
N ILE A 37 -18.00 7.79 -10.65
CA ILE A 37 -17.24 6.56 -10.90
C ILE A 37 -15.78 6.86 -10.62
N GLY A 38 -15.26 6.29 -9.53
CA GLY A 38 -13.93 6.57 -9.01
C GLY A 38 -12.89 5.50 -9.32
N GLY A 39 -11.71 5.70 -8.73
CA GLY A 39 -10.58 4.77 -8.76
C GLY A 39 -9.50 5.19 -7.75
N HIS A 40 -8.24 4.82 -8.01
CA HIS A 40 -7.03 5.18 -7.22
C HIS A 40 -6.88 4.45 -5.87
N THR A 41 -7.89 4.48 -5.02
CA THR A 41 -7.82 3.90 -3.65
C THR A 41 -8.12 2.40 -3.60
N ASN A 42 -8.33 1.76 -4.75
CA ASN A 42 -8.70 0.35 -4.88
C ASN A 42 -9.89 -0.02 -3.97
N THR A 43 -10.87 0.88 -3.81
CA THR A 43 -11.96 0.68 -2.85
C THR A 43 -12.91 -0.39 -3.37
N PHE A 44 -13.09 -1.45 -2.58
CA PHE A 44 -14.11 -2.46 -2.83
C PHE A 44 -15.40 -2.05 -2.12
N LEU A 45 -16.50 -1.94 -2.87
CA LEU A 45 -17.83 -1.68 -2.36
C LEU A 45 -18.71 -2.87 -2.75
N TYR A 46 -19.56 -3.32 -1.84
CA TYR A 46 -20.47 -4.44 -2.11
C TYR A 46 -21.70 -4.35 -1.22
N THR A 47 -22.88 -4.61 -1.78
CA THR A 47 -24.14 -4.72 -1.03
C THR A 47 -24.51 -6.19 -0.88
N GLY A 48 -24.59 -6.67 0.36
CA GLY A 48 -24.84 -8.09 0.67
C GLY A 48 -23.56 -8.85 1.03
N VAL A 49 -23.55 -10.17 0.79
CA VAL A 49 -22.39 -11.02 1.08
C VAL A 49 -21.39 -10.93 -0.07
N PRO A 50 -20.12 -10.52 0.16
CA PRO A 50 -19.13 -10.41 -0.90
C PRO A 50 -18.76 -11.80 -1.46
N PRO A 51 -18.48 -11.92 -2.77
CA PRO A 51 -18.29 -13.20 -3.44
C PRO A 51 -16.85 -13.75 -3.34
N SER A 52 -15.95 -13.04 -2.65
CA SER A 52 -14.54 -13.42 -2.49
C SER A 52 -14.00 -12.92 -1.14
N ASN A 53 -12.69 -12.96 -0.96
CA ASN A 53 -11.99 -12.56 0.26
C ASN A 53 -11.81 -11.04 0.45
N ASP A 54 -12.22 -10.21 -0.51
CA ASP A 54 -12.11 -8.76 -0.40
C ASP A 54 -13.18 -8.21 0.56
N ILE A 55 -12.75 -7.32 1.47
CA ILE A 55 -13.62 -6.76 2.51
C ILE A 55 -14.25 -5.46 1.99
N PRO A 56 -15.60 -5.36 1.90
CA PRO A 56 -16.26 -4.14 1.46
C PRO A 56 -16.01 -2.97 2.43
N ALA A 57 -15.65 -1.81 1.89
CA ALA A 57 -15.55 -0.55 2.65
C ALA A 57 -16.93 0.11 2.88
N GLY A 58 -17.97 -0.40 2.22
CA GLY A 58 -19.34 0.08 2.27
C GLY A 58 -20.21 -0.56 1.20
N ASN A 59 -21.48 -0.16 1.17
CA ASN A 59 -22.45 -0.62 0.17
C ASN A 59 -22.06 -0.16 -1.24
N TYR A 60 -22.49 -0.94 -2.24
CA TYR A 60 -22.47 -0.58 -3.65
C TYR A 60 -23.90 -0.31 -4.16
N PRO A 61 -24.20 0.88 -4.72
CA PRO A 61 -23.38 2.10 -4.67
C PRO A 61 -23.30 2.67 -3.24
N PHE A 62 -22.27 3.47 -2.97
CA PHE A 62 -22.23 4.28 -1.76
C PHE A 62 -23.02 5.57 -2.03
N MET A 63 -24.14 5.77 -1.33
CA MET A 63 -24.99 6.94 -1.54
C MET A 63 -24.46 8.14 -0.77
N VAL A 64 -24.22 9.25 -1.48
CA VAL A 64 -23.81 10.52 -0.90
C VAL A 64 -24.93 11.53 -1.05
N LYS A 65 -25.39 12.08 0.07
CA LYS A 65 -26.27 13.24 0.06
C LYS A 65 -25.49 14.50 -0.35
N SER A 66 -25.87 15.09 -1.48
CA SER A 66 -25.26 16.31 -1.99
C SER A 66 -25.74 17.57 -1.27
N ASP A 67 -24.97 18.66 -1.39
CA ASP A 67 -25.31 19.96 -0.81
C ASP A 67 -26.58 20.58 -1.46
N ASP A 68 -26.97 20.10 -2.64
CA ASP A 68 -28.24 20.45 -3.31
C ASP A 68 -29.39 19.48 -2.97
N GLY A 69 -29.18 18.53 -2.05
CA GLY A 69 -30.22 17.69 -1.45
C GLY A 69 -30.52 16.39 -2.18
N ARG A 70 -29.80 16.07 -3.25
CA ARG A 70 -29.95 14.81 -4.02
C ARG A 70 -29.13 13.68 -3.40
N GLU A 71 -29.48 12.45 -3.74
CA GLU A 71 -28.70 11.25 -3.42
C GLU A 71 -27.87 10.86 -4.64
N VAL A 72 -26.54 10.98 -4.54
CA VAL A 72 -25.60 10.72 -5.65
C VAL A 72 -24.86 9.40 -5.40
N PRO A 73 -25.07 8.36 -6.24
CA PRO A 73 -24.32 7.11 -6.14
C PRO A 73 -22.83 7.31 -6.48
N VAL A 74 -21.98 6.82 -5.59
CA VAL A 74 -20.52 6.74 -5.78
C VAL A 74 -20.10 5.27 -5.87
N VAL A 75 -19.35 4.92 -6.90
CA VAL A 75 -18.89 3.54 -7.13
C VAL A 75 -17.38 3.46 -7.40
N GLN A 76 -16.77 2.39 -6.91
CA GLN A 76 -15.47 1.87 -7.33
C GLN A 76 -15.57 0.35 -7.45
N ALA A 77 -14.67 -0.28 -8.22
CA ALA A 77 -14.70 -1.71 -8.50
C ALA A 77 -13.37 -2.39 -8.13
N TYR A 78 -12.86 -2.10 -6.93
CA TYR A 78 -11.60 -2.65 -6.44
C TYR A 78 -10.42 -2.35 -7.38
N ALA A 79 -9.70 -3.36 -7.88
CA ALA A 79 -8.53 -3.23 -8.71
C ALA A 79 -8.23 -4.49 -9.54
N PHE A 80 -7.20 -4.39 -10.39
CA PHE A 80 -6.53 -5.51 -11.09
C PHE A 80 -7.40 -6.27 -12.11
N GLY A 81 -8.56 -5.72 -12.47
CA GLY A 81 -9.51 -6.42 -13.34
C GLY A 81 -10.18 -7.62 -12.68
N LYS A 82 -10.05 -7.82 -11.35
CA LYS A 82 -10.72 -8.92 -10.62
C LYS A 82 -12.25 -8.78 -10.66
N TYR A 83 -12.74 -7.55 -10.72
CA TYR A 83 -14.16 -7.25 -10.76
C TYR A 83 -14.50 -6.32 -11.94
N LEU A 84 -15.66 -6.53 -12.53
CA LEU A 84 -16.31 -5.58 -13.42
C LEU A 84 -17.37 -4.80 -12.63
N GLY A 85 -17.20 -3.49 -12.46
CA GLY A 85 -18.21 -2.65 -11.82
C GLY A 85 -19.50 -2.60 -12.64
N TYR A 86 -20.63 -2.94 -12.02
CA TYR A 86 -21.94 -2.95 -12.68
C TYR A 86 -22.98 -2.18 -11.84
N LEU A 87 -23.42 -1.04 -12.36
CA LEU A 87 -24.41 -0.16 -11.72
C LEU A 87 -25.55 0.13 -12.71
N ASN A 88 -26.78 -0.25 -12.34
CA ASN A 88 -27.98 0.20 -13.04
C ASN A 88 -28.47 1.49 -12.41
N VAL A 89 -28.57 2.54 -13.23
CA VAL A 89 -29.08 3.85 -12.83
C VAL A 89 -30.33 4.15 -13.64
N THR A 90 -31.43 4.46 -12.95
CA THR A 90 -32.68 4.90 -13.54
C THR A 90 -32.80 6.40 -13.35
N PHE A 91 -33.08 7.10 -14.44
CA PHE A 91 -33.29 8.54 -14.47
C PHE A 91 -34.75 8.85 -14.81
N ASP A 92 -35.26 9.98 -14.30
CA ASP A 92 -36.47 10.59 -14.86
C ASP A 92 -36.14 11.42 -16.12
N ASP A 93 -37.18 12.00 -16.74
CA ASP A 93 -37.04 12.80 -17.97
C ASP A 93 -36.20 14.08 -17.75
N ASP A 94 -36.25 14.64 -16.54
CA ASP A 94 -35.49 15.80 -16.11
C ASP A 94 -34.01 15.48 -15.81
N GLY A 95 -33.64 14.20 -15.79
CA GLY A 95 -32.27 13.73 -15.58
C GLY A 95 -31.90 13.51 -14.11
N ASN A 96 -32.88 13.50 -13.19
CA ASN A 96 -32.63 13.16 -11.80
C ASN A 96 -32.53 11.64 -11.63
N VAL A 97 -31.61 11.20 -10.76
CA VAL A 97 -31.49 9.79 -10.38
C VAL A 97 -32.66 9.40 -9.48
N ILE A 98 -33.51 8.48 -9.94
CA ILE A 98 -34.64 7.95 -9.15
C ILE A 98 -34.30 6.61 -8.48
N LYS A 99 -33.35 5.86 -9.05
CA LYS A 99 -32.86 4.60 -8.48
C LYS A 99 -31.44 4.32 -8.96
N ALA A 100 -30.59 3.85 -8.05
CA ALA A 100 -29.27 3.32 -8.37
C ALA A 100 -29.04 2.02 -7.60
N SER A 101 -28.78 0.93 -8.31
CA SER A 101 -28.55 -0.38 -7.70
C SER A 101 -27.69 -1.27 -8.59
N GLY A 102 -26.85 -2.09 -7.97
CA GLY A 102 -25.97 -3.01 -8.66
C GLY A 102 -24.97 -3.63 -7.70
N ASN A 103 -23.98 -4.32 -8.23
CA ASN A 103 -22.83 -4.83 -7.49
C ASN A 103 -21.70 -5.12 -8.50
N PRO A 104 -20.43 -5.06 -8.09
CA PRO A 104 -19.33 -5.51 -8.94
C PRO A 104 -19.43 -7.02 -9.20
N ILE A 105 -19.25 -7.43 -10.45
CA ILE A 105 -19.28 -8.82 -10.91
C ILE A 105 -17.88 -9.39 -10.73
N LEU A 106 -17.74 -10.49 -9.98
CA LEU A 106 -16.48 -11.21 -9.85
C LEU A 106 -16.16 -11.90 -11.19
N LEU A 107 -14.99 -11.62 -11.75
CA LEU A 107 -14.50 -12.29 -12.96
C LEU A 107 -13.69 -13.53 -12.55
N ASP A 108 -14.40 -14.60 -12.19
CA ASP A 108 -13.83 -15.91 -11.87
C ASP A 108 -13.91 -16.88 -13.06
N SER A 109 -13.50 -18.13 -12.83
CA SER A 109 -13.47 -19.18 -13.85
C SER A 109 -14.85 -19.65 -14.32
N SER A 110 -15.95 -19.20 -13.70
CA SER A 110 -17.30 -19.47 -14.20
C SER A 110 -17.63 -18.65 -15.47
N ILE A 111 -16.90 -17.55 -15.72
CA ILE A 111 -17.01 -16.73 -16.92
C ILE A 111 -15.90 -17.16 -17.89
N PRO A 112 -16.21 -17.71 -19.08
CA PRO A 112 -15.19 -18.13 -20.03
C PRO A 112 -14.44 -16.93 -20.59
N GLU A 113 -13.12 -17.08 -20.78
CA GLU A 113 -12.32 -16.11 -21.53
C GLU A 113 -12.80 -16.06 -23.00
N ASP A 114 -12.90 -14.86 -23.57
CA ASP A 114 -13.21 -14.72 -25.00
C ASP A 114 -12.07 -15.30 -25.85
N PRO A 115 -12.35 -16.23 -26.78
CA PRO A 115 -11.30 -16.94 -27.52
C PRO A 115 -10.49 -16.04 -28.46
N ILE A 116 -11.08 -14.95 -28.98
CA ILE A 116 -10.39 -14.02 -29.88
C ILE A 116 -9.43 -13.15 -29.06
N VAL A 117 -9.89 -12.59 -27.94
CA VAL A 117 -9.03 -11.81 -27.04
C VAL A 117 -7.93 -12.68 -26.46
N LYS A 118 -8.24 -13.91 -26.04
CA LYS A 118 -7.27 -14.87 -25.52
C LYS A 118 -6.15 -15.15 -26.52
N ALA A 119 -6.49 -15.38 -27.80
CA ALA A 119 -5.51 -15.65 -28.84
C ALA A 119 -4.54 -14.46 -29.04
N GLU A 120 -5.05 -13.22 -29.02
CA GLU A 120 -4.20 -12.03 -29.11
C GLU A 120 -3.31 -11.84 -27.87
N VAL A 121 -3.84 -12.09 -26.66
CA VAL A 121 -3.05 -12.07 -25.42
C VAL A 121 -1.94 -13.12 -25.47
N ASP A 122 -2.23 -14.34 -25.90
CA ASP A 122 -1.25 -15.42 -25.99
C ASP A 122 -0.16 -15.12 -27.01
N LYS A 123 -0.51 -14.47 -28.14
CA LYS A 123 0.45 -13.97 -29.12
C LYS A 123 1.38 -12.92 -28.53
N MET A 124 0.85 -11.91 -27.82
CA MET A 124 1.66 -10.88 -27.16
C MET A 124 2.60 -11.46 -26.09
N LYS A 125 2.16 -12.51 -25.37
CA LYS A 125 3.00 -13.20 -24.39
C LYS A 125 4.23 -13.85 -25.00
N VAL A 126 4.19 -14.32 -26.25
CA VAL A 126 5.35 -14.95 -26.90
C VAL A 126 6.53 -13.98 -26.99
N GLU A 127 6.28 -12.70 -27.28
CA GLU A 127 7.32 -11.67 -27.37
C GLU A 127 7.95 -11.36 -26.01
N LEU A 128 7.17 -11.48 -24.92
CA LEU A 128 7.62 -11.22 -23.55
C LEU A 128 8.39 -12.39 -22.94
N ARG A 129 8.05 -13.65 -23.31
CA ARG A 129 8.61 -14.88 -22.72
C ARG A 129 10.12 -14.97 -22.79
N ASN A 130 10.76 -14.48 -23.85
CA ASN A 130 12.21 -14.56 -24.00
C ASN A 130 12.98 -13.77 -22.92
N PHE A 131 12.34 -12.78 -22.29
CA PHE A 131 12.94 -11.96 -21.24
C PHE A 131 12.35 -12.26 -19.85
N SER A 132 11.03 -12.47 -19.75
CA SER A 132 10.33 -12.55 -18.46
C SER A 132 10.37 -13.93 -17.80
N SER A 133 10.47 -15.02 -18.58
CA SER A 133 10.30 -16.40 -18.07
C SER A 133 11.53 -17.03 -17.41
N LYS A 134 12.65 -16.30 -17.34
CA LYS A 134 13.89 -16.83 -16.76
C LYS A 134 13.72 -16.97 -15.24
N GLU A 135 13.82 -18.19 -14.75
CA GLU A 135 13.91 -18.48 -13.30
C GLU A 135 15.12 -17.75 -12.70
N ILE A 136 14.88 -16.99 -11.65
CA ILE A 136 15.91 -16.26 -10.90
C ILE A 136 16.18 -16.90 -9.54
N GLY A 137 15.27 -17.71 -9.02
CA GLY A 137 15.38 -18.43 -7.75
C GLY A 137 14.02 -18.92 -7.28
N LYS A 138 13.93 -19.30 -6.01
CA LYS A 138 12.68 -19.80 -5.42
C LYS A 138 12.35 -19.16 -4.07
N THR A 139 11.08 -19.08 -3.74
CA THR A 139 10.60 -18.84 -2.37
C THR A 139 10.04 -20.12 -1.79
N ILE A 140 10.20 -20.32 -0.48
CA ILE A 140 9.54 -21.41 0.27
C ILE A 140 8.44 -20.89 1.21
N VAL A 141 8.11 -19.61 1.11
CA VAL A 141 7.07 -18.93 1.86
C VAL A 141 6.27 -18.01 0.95
N TYR A 142 5.02 -17.72 1.30
CA TYR A 142 4.25 -16.68 0.63
C TYR A 142 4.94 -15.33 0.77
N LEU A 143 5.27 -14.68 -0.35
CA LEU A 143 5.82 -13.34 -0.33
C LEU A 143 4.66 -12.35 -0.37
N ASN A 144 4.22 -11.92 0.82
CA ASN A 144 3.05 -11.08 0.97
C ASN A 144 3.34 -9.64 0.57
N GLY A 145 3.15 -9.33 -0.71
CA GLY A 145 3.19 -7.98 -1.28
C GLY A 145 1.81 -7.36 -1.48
N THR A 146 0.78 -7.85 -0.79
CA THR A 146 -0.58 -7.31 -0.92
C THR A 146 -0.68 -5.89 -0.33
N SER A 147 -1.60 -5.08 -0.87
CA SER A 147 -1.84 -3.73 -0.33
C SER A 147 -2.35 -3.77 1.12
N GLN A 148 -3.11 -4.80 1.48
CA GLN A 148 -3.65 -5.03 2.83
C GLN A 148 -2.55 -5.32 3.85
N ALA A 149 -1.43 -5.92 3.42
CA ALA A 149 -0.26 -6.10 4.28
C ALA A 149 0.65 -4.87 4.23
N CYS A 150 1.28 -4.60 3.09
CA CYS A 150 2.40 -3.66 3.00
C CYS A 150 2.02 -2.18 3.24
N ARG A 151 0.74 -1.82 3.21
CA ARG A 151 0.28 -0.44 3.49
C ARG A 151 -0.29 -0.26 4.90
N PHE A 152 -0.42 -1.34 5.67
CA PHE A 152 -1.03 -1.30 7.01
C PHE A 152 -0.11 -1.86 8.10
N GLN A 153 0.80 -2.78 7.77
CA GLN A 153 1.69 -3.43 8.72
C GLN A 153 3.02 -3.83 8.08
N GLU A 154 3.91 -4.44 8.86
CA GLU A 154 5.09 -5.10 8.33
C GLU A 154 4.70 -6.21 7.36
N CYS A 155 5.32 -6.24 6.18
CA CYS A 155 5.15 -7.30 5.20
C CYS A 155 6.49 -7.92 4.81
N ASN A 156 6.54 -9.24 4.69
CA ASN A 156 7.79 -9.95 4.43
C ASN A 156 8.35 -9.68 3.01
N MET A 157 7.50 -9.30 2.04
CA MET A 157 7.96 -8.81 0.73
C MET A 157 8.77 -7.52 0.89
N GLY A 158 8.30 -6.58 1.72
CA GLY A 158 9.02 -5.34 2.03
C GLY A 158 10.35 -5.60 2.73
N ASN A 159 10.38 -6.55 3.67
CA ASN A 159 11.62 -6.99 4.32
C ASN A 159 12.63 -7.55 3.31
N LEU A 160 12.19 -8.46 2.44
CA LEU A 160 13.02 -9.05 1.38
C LEU A 160 13.61 -7.98 0.46
N ILE A 161 12.78 -7.06 -0.03
CA ILE A 161 13.22 -5.99 -0.93
C ILE A 161 14.27 -5.13 -0.23
N CYS A 162 14.01 -4.66 1.00
CA CYS A 162 14.98 -3.82 1.67
C CYS A 162 16.25 -4.55 2.10
N ASP A 163 16.18 -5.85 2.41
CA ASP A 163 17.36 -6.67 2.66
C ASP A 163 18.20 -6.86 1.39
N ALA A 164 17.55 -7.07 0.24
CA ALA A 164 18.21 -7.12 -1.06
C ALA A 164 18.95 -5.81 -1.37
N VAL A 165 18.32 -4.68 -1.09
CA VAL A 165 18.88 -3.33 -1.29
C VAL A 165 20.07 -3.06 -0.38
N VAL A 166 19.98 -3.44 0.89
CA VAL A 166 21.15 -3.37 1.80
C VAL A 166 22.26 -4.29 1.31
N ASN A 167 21.94 -5.51 0.84
CA ASN A 167 22.93 -6.48 0.35
C ASN A 167 23.68 -5.97 -0.89
N SER A 168 22.99 -5.34 -1.84
CA SER A 168 23.61 -4.78 -3.05
C SER A 168 24.52 -3.59 -2.77
N ASN A 169 24.32 -2.91 -1.64
CA ASN A 169 25.10 -1.75 -1.19
C ASN A 169 26.17 -2.10 -0.14
N LEU A 170 26.50 -3.38 0.03
CA LEU A 170 27.65 -3.78 0.84
C LEU A 170 28.95 -3.44 0.09
N ARG A 171 29.80 -2.63 0.71
CA ARG A 171 31.14 -2.29 0.21
C ARG A 171 32.21 -2.77 1.18
N HIS A 172 33.47 -2.58 0.81
CA HIS A 172 34.59 -2.87 1.70
C HIS A 172 34.48 -1.98 2.96
N PRO A 173 34.64 -2.55 4.17
CA PRO A 173 34.68 -1.77 5.40
C PRO A 173 35.77 -0.70 5.34
N ASP A 174 35.50 0.47 5.91
CA ASP A 174 36.52 1.46 6.23
C ASP A 174 36.94 1.32 7.70
N ASP A 175 37.96 2.06 8.15
CA ASP A 175 38.59 1.84 9.47
C ASP A 175 37.61 1.93 10.66
N ASN A 176 36.47 2.62 10.50
CA ASN A 176 35.52 2.89 11.58
C ASN A 176 34.11 2.35 11.32
N GLN A 177 33.78 1.90 10.11
CA GLN A 177 32.45 1.41 9.75
C GLN A 177 32.50 0.02 9.12
N TRP A 178 31.63 -0.89 9.59
CA TRP A 178 31.50 -2.22 8.97
C TRP A 178 30.90 -2.16 7.56
N ASN A 179 30.08 -1.15 7.29
CA ASN A 179 29.63 -0.73 5.96
C ASN A 179 29.20 0.74 6.01
N HIS A 180 29.25 1.43 4.87
CA HIS A 180 28.87 2.84 4.79
C HIS A 180 27.36 3.11 4.95
N VAL A 181 26.52 2.07 4.87
CA VAL A 181 25.07 2.16 5.01
C VAL A 181 24.51 0.86 5.59
N SER A 182 23.51 0.98 6.45
CA SER A 182 22.89 -0.15 7.13
C SER A 182 21.37 -0.19 7.00
N MET A 183 20.77 0.84 6.38
CA MET A 183 19.33 1.09 6.43
C MET A 183 18.72 1.18 5.05
N CYS A 184 17.52 0.62 4.92
CA CYS A 184 16.65 0.79 3.76
C CYS A 184 15.23 1.13 4.21
N ILE A 185 14.55 1.97 3.42
CA ILE A 185 13.11 2.21 3.49
C ILE A 185 12.49 2.03 2.10
N ILE A 186 11.28 1.47 2.02
CA ILE A 186 10.44 1.46 0.81
C ILE A 186 8.99 1.70 1.21
N ASN A 187 8.29 2.58 0.51
CA ASN A 187 6.87 2.82 0.73
C ASN A 187 6.04 1.62 0.23
N GLY A 188 5.06 1.17 1.01
CA GLY A 188 4.19 0.05 0.67
C GLY A 188 3.40 0.25 -0.62
N GLY A 189 3.22 1.50 -1.06
CA GLY A 189 2.68 1.85 -2.37
C GLY A 189 3.57 1.42 -3.55
N GLY A 190 4.88 1.29 -3.34
CA GLY A 190 5.84 0.80 -4.32
C GLY A 190 5.83 -0.72 -4.51
N ILE A 191 5.23 -1.47 -3.58
CA ILE A 191 5.10 -2.94 -3.65
C ILE A 191 3.73 -3.27 -4.24
N ARG A 192 3.71 -3.86 -5.44
CA ARG A 192 2.50 -3.88 -6.29
C ARG A 192 1.74 -5.19 -6.31
N GLY A 193 2.35 -6.29 -5.85
CA GLY A 193 1.69 -7.58 -5.78
C GLY A 193 2.46 -8.57 -4.91
N PRO A 194 1.80 -9.66 -4.49
CA PRO A 194 2.45 -10.79 -3.85
C PRO A 194 3.11 -11.73 -4.87
N ILE A 195 3.91 -12.68 -4.35
CA ILE A 195 4.34 -13.87 -5.09
C ILE A 195 3.89 -15.09 -4.28
N ASP A 196 3.10 -15.94 -4.93
CA ASP A 196 2.52 -17.13 -4.32
C ASP A 196 3.44 -18.34 -4.53
N GLU A 197 3.94 -18.90 -3.44
CA GLU A 197 4.82 -20.06 -3.45
C GLU A 197 4.12 -21.34 -3.91
N GLN A 198 2.79 -21.38 -3.86
CA GLN A 198 1.97 -22.53 -4.24
C GLN A 198 1.66 -22.53 -5.73
N SER A 199 1.73 -21.37 -6.39
CA SER A 199 1.34 -21.22 -7.80
C SER A 199 2.23 -21.99 -8.78
N ASN A 200 3.55 -22.04 -8.53
CA ASN A 200 4.53 -22.68 -9.42
C ASN A 200 5.74 -23.24 -8.65
N ASN A 201 5.48 -24.01 -7.59
CA ASN A 201 6.49 -24.64 -6.72
C ASN A 201 7.54 -23.64 -6.18
N GLY A 202 7.09 -22.42 -5.86
CA GLY A 202 7.93 -21.36 -5.34
C GLY A 202 8.81 -20.68 -6.38
N THR A 203 8.73 -21.04 -7.65
CA THR A 203 9.57 -20.46 -8.71
C THR A 203 9.32 -18.97 -8.83
N ILE A 204 10.39 -18.19 -8.81
CA ILE A 204 10.37 -16.74 -9.07
C ILE A 204 11.06 -16.51 -10.40
N THR A 205 10.38 -15.83 -11.31
CA THR A 205 10.95 -15.34 -12.58
C THR A 205 11.01 -13.82 -12.61
N TRP A 206 11.55 -13.26 -13.69
CA TRP A 206 11.49 -11.83 -13.94
C TRP A 206 10.06 -11.31 -14.08
N GLU A 207 9.13 -12.13 -14.59
CA GLU A 207 7.72 -11.77 -14.69
C GLU A 207 7.10 -11.50 -13.33
N GLU A 208 7.29 -12.41 -12.36
CA GLU A 208 6.81 -12.21 -11.01
C GLU A 208 7.42 -10.97 -10.38
N LEU A 209 8.74 -10.73 -10.53
CA LEU A 209 9.35 -9.52 -9.97
C LEU A 209 8.85 -8.22 -10.63
N LEU A 210 8.64 -8.21 -11.95
CA LEU A 210 8.07 -7.05 -12.65
C LEU A 210 6.64 -6.78 -12.19
N SER A 211 5.88 -7.81 -11.80
CA SER A 211 4.55 -7.62 -11.19
C SER A 211 4.63 -6.97 -9.81
N VAL A 212 5.72 -7.19 -9.06
CA VAL A 212 5.96 -6.58 -7.74
C VAL A 212 6.50 -5.15 -7.86
N LEU A 213 7.44 -4.91 -8.79
CA LEU A 213 8.15 -3.65 -9.01
C LEU A 213 8.04 -3.19 -10.49
N PRO A 214 6.86 -2.73 -10.95
CA PRO A 214 6.58 -2.49 -12.37
C PRO A 214 7.06 -1.12 -12.89
N PHE A 215 7.65 -0.27 -12.05
CA PHE A 215 7.90 1.14 -12.40
C PHE A 215 9.27 1.39 -13.04
N GLY A 216 10.21 0.44 -12.94
CA GLY A 216 11.56 0.58 -13.50
C GLY A 216 12.36 1.72 -12.86
N GLY A 217 12.23 1.91 -11.55
CA GLY A 217 12.97 2.92 -10.80
C GLY A 217 14.31 2.41 -10.29
N THR A 218 15.05 3.24 -9.57
CA THR A 218 16.29 2.84 -8.87
C THR A 218 16.12 2.84 -7.35
N PHE A 219 17.00 2.12 -6.63
CA PHE A 219 17.24 2.35 -5.22
C PHE A 219 18.45 3.26 -5.03
N ASP A 220 18.20 4.42 -4.45
CA ASP A 220 19.16 5.51 -4.30
C ASP A 220 19.69 5.58 -2.88
N LEU A 221 20.82 6.28 -2.69
CA LEU A 221 21.40 6.57 -1.40
C LEU A 221 21.14 8.03 -1.02
N LEU A 222 20.58 8.26 0.16
CA LEU A 222 20.33 9.60 0.71
C LEU A 222 21.06 9.80 2.04
N GLN A 223 21.74 10.94 2.17
CA GLN A 223 22.29 11.42 3.43
C GLN A 223 21.30 12.38 4.10
N ILE A 224 20.90 12.05 5.33
CA ILE A 224 19.78 12.72 5.99
C ILE A 224 20.00 12.85 7.50
N LYS A 225 19.48 13.91 8.13
CA LYS A 225 19.50 14.04 9.59
C LYS A 225 18.53 13.06 10.25
N GLY A 226 18.83 12.64 11.47
CA GLY A 226 17.93 11.79 12.27
C GLY A 226 16.56 12.44 12.51
N SER A 227 16.50 13.76 12.65
CA SER A 227 15.25 14.52 12.75
C SER A 227 14.37 14.38 11.52
N THR A 228 14.95 14.49 10.32
CA THR A 228 14.24 14.33 9.05
C THR A 228 13.82 12.86 8.82
N LEU A 229 14.65 11.89 9.23
CA LEU A 229 14.25 10.49 9.16
C LEU A 229 13.07 10.20 10.11
N LYS A 230 13.07 10.77 11.32
CA LYS A 230 11.92 10.69 12.22
C LYS A 230 10.68 11.35 11.61
N GLU A 231 10.82 12.51 10.97
CA GLU A 231 9.73 13.18 10.27
C GLU A 231 9.13 12.29 9.16
N ALA A 232 9.97 11.61 8.38
CA ALA A 232 9.51 10.65 7.38
C ALA A 232 8.72 9.49 8.02
N PHE A 233 9.18 8.95 9.16
CA PHE A 233 8.43 7.93 9.89
C PHE A 233 7.12 8.45 10.50
N GLU A 234 7.05 9.72 10.89
CA GLU A 234 5.79 10.35 11.29
C GLU A 234 4.82 10.48 10.09
N HIS A 235 5.33 10.86 8.92
CA HIS A 235 4.57 10.89 7.66
C HIS A 235 4.10 9.48 7.27
N SER A 236 4.92 8.46 7.49
CA SER A 236 4.59 7.07 7.19
C SER A 236 3.25 6.60 7.75
N VAL A 237 2.83 7.19 8.88
CA VAL A 237 1.57 6.85 9.56
C VAL A 237 0.63 8.04 9.76
N TYR A 238 0.84 9.21 9.13
CA TYR A 238 0.03 10.40 9.42
C TYR A 238 -1.46 10.20 9.12
N ARG A 239 -1.77 9.45 8.05
CA ARG A 239 -3.13 9.07 7.62
C ARG A 239 -3.34 7.56 7.51
N HIS A 240 -2.61 6.79 8.33
CA HIS A 240 -2.75 5.33 8.41
C HIS A 240 -4.22 4.91 8.57
N GLY A 241 -4.61 3.82 7.91
CA GLY A 241 -5.99 3.32 7.86
C GLY A 241 -6.72 3.60 6.55
N LEU A 242 -6.23 4.53 5.71
CA LEU A 242 -6.86 4.89 4.44
C LEU A 242 -6.42 4.05 3.23
N GLY A 243 -5.53 3.07 3.41
CA GLY A 243 -5.02 2.22 2.33
C GLY A 243 -4.07 2.93 1.34
N THR A 244 -3.58 4.11 1.72
CA THR A 244 -2.62 4.91 0.96
C THR A 244 -1.20 4.32 1.05
N GLY A 245 -0.30 4.74 0.15
CA GLY A 245 0.98 4.07 -0.11
C GLY A 245 2.12 4.34 0.88
N GLU A 246 1.93 5.21 1.88
CA GLU A 246 3.04 5.84 2.61
C GLU A 246 3.75 4.92 3.60
N LEU A 247 3.12 3.86 4.12
CA LEU A 247 3.73 3.05 5.16
C LEU A 247 5.10 2.51 4.71
N LEU A 248 6.15 2.76 5.51
CA LEU A 248 7.52 2.37 5.18
C LEU A 248 7.79 0.95 5.67
N GLN A 249 8.09 0.06 4.74
CA GLN A 249 8.78 -1.20 5.00
C GLN A 249 10.28 -0.92 5.09
N VAL A 250 11.02 -1.72 5.87
CA VAL A 250 12.37 -1.34 6.28
C VAL A 250 13.37 -2.51 6.36
N SER A 251 14.66 -2.18 6.28
CA SER A 251 15.77 -3.02 6.77
C SER A 251 16.73 -2.17 7.60
N GLY A 252 17.36 -2.77 8.62
CA GLY A 252 18.25 -2.06 9.55
C GLY A 252 17.58 -1.00 10.43
N ILE A 253 16.25 -0.96 10.47
CA ILE A 253 15.44 -0.04 11.29
C ILE A 253 14.44 -0.85 12.11
N ARG A 254 14.19 -0.40 13.34
CA ARG A 254 13.09 -0.86 14.19
C ARG A 254 12.28 0.33 14.65
N VAL A 255 11.01 0.36 14.26
CA VAL A 255 10.08 1.45 14.57
C VAL A 255 8.87 0.92 15.34
N VAL A 256 8.45 1.68 16.36
CA VAL A 256 7.23 1.42 17.14
C VAL A 256 6.34 2.65 17.06
N TYR A 257 5.10 2.45 16.62
CA TYR A 257 4.09 3.50 16.52
C TYR A 257 3.01 3.38 17.59
N ASP A 258 2.36 4.48 17.93
CA ASP A 258 1.09 4.55 18.66
C ASP A 258 0.09 5.38 17.83
N LEU A 259 -0.86 4.69 17.19
CA LEU A 259 -1.85 5.32 16.31
C LEU A 259 -2.92 6.12 17.09
N SER A 260 -3.03 5.93 18.41
CA SER A 260 -3.94 6.70 19.26
C SER A 260 -3.46 8.15 19.45
N ARG A 261 -2.17 8.40 19.22
CA ARG A 261 -1.59 9.75 19.26
C ARG A 261 -1.98 10.54 18.01
N LYS A 262 -1.96 11.87 18.16
CA LYS A 262 -2.21 12.79 17.04
C LYS A 262 -1.18 12.55 15.91
N PRO A 263 -1.57 12.73 14.64
CA PRO A 263 -0.63 12.72 13.52
C PRO A 263 0.59 13.61 13.80
N SER A 264 1.75 13.22 13.28
CA SER A 264 3.06 13.84 13.55
C SER A 264 3.61 13.66 14.97
N ASN A 265 2.97 12.84 15.80
CA ASN A 265 3.46 12.44 17.12
C ASN A 265 3.12 10.97 17.42
N ARG A 266 3.22 10.10 16.41
CA ARG A 266 2.88 8.68 16.49
C ARG A 266 4.11 7.78 16.66
N VAL A 267 5.32 8.24 16.35
CA VAL A 267 6.56 7.46 16.54
C VAL A 267 6.95 7.44 18.02
N ILE A 268 6.86 6.28 18.67
CA ILE A 268 7.27 6.08 20.09
C ILE A 268 8.76 5.81 20.20
N SER A 269 9.27 4.92 19.35
CA SER A 269 10.66 4.49 19.34
C SER A 269 11.11 4.31 17.90
N LEU A 270 12.30 4.83 17.60
CA LEU A 270 12.97 4.62 16.32
C LEU A 270 14.43 4.27 16.60
N LYS A 271 14.80 3.04 16.29
CA LYS A 271 16.15 2.50 16.44
C LYS A 271 16.70 2.11 15.08
N VAL A 272 18.00 2.31 14.90
CA VAL A 272 18.71 2.07 13.65
C VAL A 272 19.95 1.22 13.89
N LEU A 273 20.34 0.41 12.92
CA LEU A 273 21.54 -0.41 13.01
C LEU A 273 22.79 0.47 12.88
N CYS A 274 23.66 0.49 13.88
CA CYS A 274 24.89 1.30 13.83
C CYS A 274 25.77 0.91 12.64
N THR A 275 26.42 1.88 11.98
CA THR A 275 27.49 1.64 10.99
C THR A 275 28.87 1.76 11.65
N GLU A 276 29.03 2.75 12.52
CA GLU A 276 30.26 3.05 13.29
C GLU A 276 30.44 2.10 14.48
N CYS A 277 30.48 0.80 14.20
CA CYS A 277 30.59 -0.26 15.20
C CYS A 277 31.14 -1.53 14.56
N ARG A 278 31.86 -2.34 15.34
CA ARG A 278 32.40 -3.63 14.84
C ARG A 278 31.34 -4.73 14.75
N VAL A 279 30.34 -4.68 15.64
CA VAL A 279 29.21 -5.61 15.67
C VAL A 279 27.94 -4.78 15.48
N PRO A 280 27.20 -4.96 14.37
CA PRO A 280 25.99 -4.19 14.11
C PRO A 280 24.93 -4.43 15.21
N VAL A 281 24.53 -3.37 15.89
CA VAL A 281 23.50 -3.38 16.94
C VAL A 281 22.54 -2.22 16.77
N TYR A 282 21.29 -2.41 17.20
CA TYR A 282 20.29 -1.35 17.14
C TYR A 282 20.53 -0.31 18.24
N VAL A 283 20.71 0.94 17.83
CA VAL A 283 20.85 2.10 18.71
C VAL A 283 19.70 3.10 18.47
N PRO A 284 19.26 3.87 19.48
CA PRO A 284 18.30 4.94 19.26
C PRO A 284 18.79 5.94 18.22
N ILE A 285 17.88 6.47 17.41
CA ILE A 285 18.22 7.52 16.45
C ILE A 285 18.55 8.84 17.16
N GLU A 286 19.60 9.51 16.73
CA GLU A 286 20.03 10.82 17.24
C GLU A 286 19.60 11.92 16.26
N MET A 287 18.87 12.93 16.74
CA MET A 287 18.20 13.90 15.84
C MET A 287 19.17 14.74 15.01
N GLU A 288 20.33 15.10 15.57
CA GLU A 288 21.33 15.92 14.88
C GLU A 288 22.38 15.11 14.12
N LYS A 289 22.43 13.79 14.31
CA LYS A 289 23.35 12.92 13.58
C LYS A 289 22.88 12.76 12.13
N THR A 290 23.85 12.76 11.21
CA THR A 290 23.59 12.43 9.80
C THR A 290 23.72 10.92 9.59
N TYR A 291 22.75 10.37 8.87
CA TYR A 291 22.65 8.97 8.51
C TYR A 291 22.63 8.81 7.00
N LYS A 292 23.01 7.62 6.52
CA LYS A 292 22.80 7.18 5.15
C LYS A 292 21.65 6.19 5.12
N VAL A 293 20.69 6.39 4.22
CA VAL A 293 19.52 5.52 4.04
C VAL A 293 19.33 5.22 2.55
N LEU A 294 19.02 3.96 2.24
CA LEU A 294 18.64 3.52 0.90
C LEU A 294 17.14 3.64 0.72
N LEU A 295 16.69 4.17 -0.41
CA LEU A 295 15.27 4.40 -0.69
C LEU A 295 14.98 4.40 -2.19
N PRO A 296 13.75 4.09 -2.64
CA PRO A 296 13.36 4.25 -4.03
C PRO A 296 13.56 5.68 -4.52
N SER A 297 14.02 5.83 -5.76
CA SER A 297 14.08 7.11 -6.50
C SER A 297 12.76 7.91 -6.44
N PHE A 298 11.61 7.22 -6.40
CA PHE A 298 10.30 7.85 -6.19
C PHE A 298 10.23 8.64 -4.87
N LEU A 299 10.71 8.07 -3.76
CA LEU A 299 10.77 8.76 -2.47
C LEU A 299 11.84 9.85 -2.45
N ALA A 300 13.00 9.60 -3.08
CA ALA A 300 14.03 10.61 -3.28
C ALA A 300 13.54 11.79 -4.15
N GLY A 301 12.51 11.60 -4.97
CA GLY A 301 11.81 12.64 -5.72
C GLY A 301 10.72 13.38 -4.93
N GLY A 302 10.46 12.99 -3.67
CA GLY A 302 9.37 13.54 -2.85
C GLY A 302 8.01 12.89 -3.08
N GLY A 303 7.96 11.72 -3.72
CA GLY A 303 6.75 10.95 -3.98
C GLY A 303 5.98 10.59 -2.70
N ASP A 304 4.69 10.30 -2.82
CA ASP A 304 3.78 10.01 -1.69
C ASP A 304 3.74 11.11 -0.60
N GLY A 305 4.16 12.33 -0.95
CA GLY A 305 4.21 13.46 -0.02
C GLY A 305 5.45 13.49 0.87
N TYR A 306 6.46 12.65 0.61
CA TYR A 306 7.73 12.63 1.33
C TYR A 306 8.67 13.78 0.91
N TYR A 307 8.18 15.03 0.93
CA TYR A 307 8.99 16.20 0.52
C TYR A 307 10.28 16.35 1.34
N MET A 308 10.29 15.88 2.59
CA MET A 308 11.46 15.88 3.46
C MET A 308 12.55 14.89 3.01
N LEU A 309 12.20 13.89 2.20
CA LEU A 309 13.14 12.94 1.58
C LEU A 309 13.64 13.40 0.21
N GLN A 310 13.18 14.56 -0.29
CA GLN A 310 13.57 15.03 -1.61
C GLN A 310 15.09 15.29 -1.66
N GLY A 311 15.77 14.47 -2.45
CA GLY A 311 17.21 14.51 -2.64
C GLY A 311 17.67 15.77 -3.36
N ARG A 312 18.88 16.21 -3.05
CA ARG A 312 19.62 17.27 -3.73
C ARG A 312 20.99 16.75 -4.12
N SER A 313 21.64 17.42 -5.08
CA SER A 313 22.95 16.98 -5.61
C SER A 313 24.04 16.79 -4.56
N ASN A 314 23.94 17.43 -3.39
CA ASN A 314 24.91 17.33 -2.31
C ASN A 314 24.65 16.20 -1.30
N ASN A 315 23.47 15.56 -1.32
CA ASN A 315 23.10 14.55 -0.34
C ASN A 315 22.43 13.30 -0.93
N HIS A 316 22.28 13.22 -2.26
CA HIS A 316 21.64 12.11 -2.97
C HIS A 316 22.58 11.50 -4.01
N SER A 317 22.48 10.19 -4.21
CA SER A 317 23.18 9.47 -5.25
C SER A 317 22.27 8.40 -5.83
N SER A 318 22.04 8.45 -7.14
CA SER A 318 21.28 7.41 -7.85
C SER A 318 22.00 6.08 -7.80
N GLY A 319 21.25 5.00 -7.57
CA GLY A 319 21.79 3.65 -7.55
C GLY A 319 21.28 2.78 -8.68
N ASP A 320 21.21 1.48 -8.43
CA ASP A 320 20.89 0.46 -9.42
C ASP A 320 19.38 0.27 -9.60
N LEU A 321 18.99 -0.35 -10.72
CA LEU A 321 17.61 -0.68 -11.07
C LEU A 321 16.97 -1.58 -9.99
N ASP A 322 15.76 -1.22 -9.57
CA ASP A 322 14.99 -1.88 -8.52
C ASP A 322 14.85 -3.40 -8.71
N VAL A 323 14.35 -3.84 -9.87
CA VAL A 323 14.17 -5.25 -10.19
C VAL A 323 15.52 -5.98 -10.25
N GLN A 324 16.57 -5.34 -10.76
CA GLN A 324 17.90 -5.95 -10.85
C GLN A 324 18.51 -6.20 -9.47
N VAL A 325 18.34 -5.25 -8.53
CA VAL A 325 18.81 -5.39 -7.14
C VAL A 325 18.15 -6.60 -6.48
N VAL A 326 16.81 -6.69 -6.56
CA VAL A 326 16.04 -7.78 -5.94
C VAL A 326 16.32 -9.12 -6.63
N SER A 327 16.41 -9.13 -7.96
CA SER A 327 16.75 -10.32 -8.75
C SER A 327 18.12 -10.88 -8.39
N SER A 328 19.13 -10.03 -8.30
CA SER A 328 20.50 -10.43 -7.93
C SER A 328 20.56 -11.04 -6.53
N TYR A 329 19.80 -10.48 -5.58
CA TYR A 329 19.70 -11.04 -4.24
C TYR A 329 19.04 -12.42 -4.23
N ILE A 330 17.90 -12.58 -4.91
CA ILE A 330 17.20 -13.86 -5.00
C ILE A 330 18.08 -14.92 -5.67
N THR A 331 18.77 -14.58 -6.77
CA THR A 331 19.72 -15.48 -7.42
C THR A 331 20.86 -15.89 -6.51
N LYS A 332 21.41 -14.94 -5.74
CA LYS A 332 22.47 -15.22 -4.76
C LYS A 332 21.99 -16.15 -3.63
N MET A 333 20.77 -15.96 -3.15
CA MET A 333 20.21 -16.79 -2.07
C MET A 333 19.75 -18.16 -2.58
N GLY A 334 19.33 -18.26 -3.84
CA GLY A 334 18.75 -19.45 -4.45
C GLY A 334 17.34 -19.77 -3.92
N ARG A 335 17.18 -19.84 -2.60
CA ARG A 335 15.90 -19.98 -1.90
C ARG A 335 15.73 -18.89 -0.84
N VAL A 336 14.63 -18.15 -0.92
CA VAL A 336 14.29 -17.08 0.04
C VAL A 336 13.15 -17.49 0.98
N TYR A 337 13.20 -16.97 2.21
CA TYR A 337 12.23 -17.26 3.28
C TYR A 337 12.07 -16.06 4.24
N PRO A 338 11.81 -14.84 3.72
CA PRO A 338 11.69 -13.66 4.58
C PRO A 338 10.51 -13.81 5.56
N ALA A 339 10.73 -13.41 6.80
CA ALA A 339 9.72 -13.43 7.86
C ALA A 339 9.21 -12.02 8.17
N VAL A 340 8.07 -11.93 8.87
CA VAL A 340 7.67 -10.75 9.63
C VAL A 340 8.30 -10.87 11.01
N GLU A 341 9.17 -9.93 11.38
CA GLU A 341 10.09 -10.09 12.51
C GLU A 341 10.09 -8.91 13.50
N GLY A 342 9.07 -8.04 13.42
CA GLY A 342 8.90 -6.91 14.33
C GLY A 342 9.80 -5.73 14.02
N ARG A 343 10.14 -5.52 12.74
CA ARG A 343 10.78 -4.28 12.26
C ARG A 343 9.83 -3.09 12.39
N VAL A 344 8.54 -3.32 12.14
CA VAL A 344 7.49 -2.30 12.23
C VAL A 344 6.40 -2.78 13.20
N MET A 345 6.28 -2.12 14.34
CA MET A 345 5.32 -2.50 15.39
C MET A 345 4.32 -1.38 15.69
N PHE A 346 3.11 -1.76 16.06
CA PHE A 346 2.08 -0.85 16.57
C PHE A 346 1.78 -1.19 18.02
N SER A 347 1.91 -0.20 18.91
CA SER A 347 1.62 -0.34 20.33
C SER A 347 0.13 -0.61 20.54
N THR A 348 -0.17 -1.54 21.44
CA THR A 348 -1.53 -2.00 21.77
C THR A 348 -2.28 -1.03 22.69
N ALA A 349 -1.98 0.27 22.62
CA ALA A 349 -2.71 1.28 23.35
C ALA A 349 -4.16 1.37 22.83
N ILE A 350 -5.03 0.60 23.48
CA ILE A 350 -6.51 0.52 23.39
C ILE A 350 -7.04 -0.65 22.52
N ILE A 351 -6.94 -1.87 23.08
CA ILE A 351 -8.06 -2.85 23.01
C ILE A 351 -8.58 -3.20 24.42
N PHE A 352 -7.82 -2.93 25.49
CA PHE A 352 -8.19 -3.32 26.87
C PHE A 352 -8.95 -2.27 27.70
N ARG A 353 -9.37 -1.13 27.15
CA ARG A 353 -10.19 -0.14 27.91
C ARG A 353 -11.70 -0.40 27.88
N GLY A 354 -12.18 -1.36 27.08
CA GLY A 354 -13.61 -1.71 27.00
C GLY A 354 -14.07 -2.89 27.87
N HIS A 355 -13.15 -3.76 28.32
CA HIS A 355 -13.54 -5.01 29.02
C HIS A 355 -13.42 -4.98 30.55
N LEU A 356 -12.83 -3.94 31.15
CA LEU A 356 -12.70 -3.84 32.61
C LEU A 356 -13.88 -3.13 33.30
N TYR A 357 -14.80 -2.50 32.56
CA TYR A 357 -16.04 -1.93 33.14
C TYR A 357 -17.24 -2.88 33.12
N GLN A 358 -17.18 -3.99 32.37
CA GLN A 358 -18.23 -5.02 32.42
C GLN A 358 -17.97 -6.10 33.48
N ILE A 359 -16.75 -6.25 33.99
CA ILE A 359 -16.44 -7.23 35.05
C ILE A 359 -16.70 -6.66 36.45
N SER A 360 -16.62 -5.34 36.65
CA SER A 360 -16.99 -4.71 37.93
C SER A 360 -18.51 -4.58 38.12
N SER A 361 -19.29 -4.58 37.03
CA SER A 361 -20.76 -4.48 37.08
C SER A 361 -21.44 -5.83 37.33
N LEU A 362 -20.79 -6.95 37.00
CA LEU A 362 -21.31 -8.30 37.29
C LEU A 362 -21.05 -8.78 38.73
N PHE A 363 -20.08 -8.19 39.44
CA PHE A 363 -19.76 -8.59 40.82
C PHE A 363 -20.61 -7.88 41.90
N VAL A 364 -21.31 -6.79 41.55
CA VAL A 364 -22.18 -6.07 42.51
C VAL A 364 -23.62 -6.62 42.52
N LEU A 365 -24.04 -7.36 41.48
CA LEU A 365 -25.38 -7.96 41.39
C LEU A 365 -25.51 -9.35 42.03
N PHE A 366 -24.39 -10.00 42.41
CA PHE A 366 -24.43 -11.32 43.05
C PHE A 366 -24.46 -11.30 44.59
N PHE A 367 -24.32 -10.13 45.21
CA PHE A 367 -24.34 -9.99 46.68
C PHE A 367 -25.69 -9.56 47.29
N TYR A 368 -26.73 -9.36 46.47
CA TYR A 368 -28.07 -8.95 46.95
C TYR A 368 -29.17 -10.03 46.80
N LEU A 369 -28.80 -11.28 46.54
CA LEU A 369 -29.77 -12.39 46.40
C LEU A 369 -29.51 -13.60 47.31
N ILE A 370 -28.60 -13.49 48.28
CA ILE A 370 -28.47 -14.48 49.37
C ILE A 370 -28.23 -13.73 50.69
N HIS A 371 -29.30 -13.18 51.27
CA HIS A 371 -29.66 -13.20 52.70
C HIS A 371 -30.95 -12.41 52.91
#